data_AF-K1TDP4-F1
#
_entry.id   AF-K1TDP4-F1
#
_cell.length_a   1.000
_cell.length_b   1.000
_cell.length_c   1.000
_cell.angle_alpha   90.00
_cell.angle_beta   90.00
_cell.angle_gamma   90.00
#
_symmetry.space_group_name_H-M   'P 1'
#
loop_
_entity.id
_entity.type
_entity.pdbx_description
1 polymer ?
#
loop_
_entity_poly.entity_id
_entity_poly.type
_entity_poly.pdbx_seq_one_letter_code
_entity_poly.pdbx_strand_id
1 'polypeptide(L)' 'METTFQDDLGADSLDVYQIIMGIEEEFDIEIPAESAEQVTTVEEAVEMIKNAVN' A
#
# COMPACT_ATOMS: atom_id res chain seq x y z
N MET A 1 -13.41 4.33 3.93
CA MET A 1 -13.16 5.22 2.78
C MET A 1 -12.93 4.31 1.58
N GLU A 2 -13.93 4.08 0.73
CA GLU A 2 -13.86 3.09 -0.37
C GLU A 2 -13.11 3.63 -1.60
N THR A 3 -12.08 4.45 -1.42
CA THR A 3 -11.29 4.98 -2.53
C THR A 3 -10.36 3.89 -3.03
N THR A 4 -10.56 3.43 -4.27
CA THR A 4 -9.68 2.42 -4.89
C THR A 4 -8.50 3.08 -5.59
N PHE A 5 -7.33 2.45 -5.52
CA PHE A 5 -6.13 2.95 -6.18
C PHE A 5 -6.32 3.06 -7.69
N GLN A 6 -7.01 2.08 -8.28
CA GLN A 6 -7.13 1.96 -9.72
C GLN A 6 -8.24 2.86 -10.29
N ASP A 7 -9.45 2.84 -9.73
CA ASP A 7 -10.60 3.54 -10.33
C ASP A 7 -10.68 5.01 -9.90
N ASP A 8 -10.35 5.33 -8.64
CA ASP A 8 -10.50 6.68 -8.11
C ASP A 8 -9.22 7.52 -8.18
N LEU A 9 -8.05 6.88 -7.99
CA LEU A 9 -6.75 7.57 -8.05
C LEU A 9 -6.05 7.40 -9.39
N GLY A 10 -6.50 6.45 -10.24
CA GLY A 10 -5.86 6.15 -11.51
C GLY A 10 -4.42 5.63 -11.35
N ALA A 11 -4.09 5.11 -10.17
CA ALA A 11 -2.79 4.55 -9.86
C ALA A 11 -2.71 3.13 -10.43
N ASP A 12 -1.63 2.86 -11.15
CA ASP A 12 -1.35 1.52 -11.67
C ASP A 12 -0.64 0.65 -10.62
N SER A 13 -0.38 -0.62 -10.95
CA SER A 13 0.31 -1.53 -10.04
C SER A 13 1.75 -1.12 -9.73
N LEU A 14 2.39 -0.32 -10.59
CA LEU A 14 3.74 0.21 -10.36
C LEU A 14 3.71 1.40 -9.40
N ASP A 15 2.66 2.23 -9.46
CA ASP A 15 2.44 3.33 -8.52
C ASP A 15 2.24 2.80 -7.10
N VAL A 16 1.41 1.77 -6.94
CA VAL A 16 1.19 1.08 -5.64
C VAL A 16 2.51 0.47 -5.13
N TYR A 17 3.29 -0.15 -6.00
CA TYR A 17 4.59 -0.73 -5.65
C TYR A 17 5.59 0.33 -5.16
N GLN A 18 5.66 1.49 -5.83
CA GLN A 18 6.53 2.59 -5.40
C GLN A 18 6.12 3.20 -4.05
N ILE A 19 4.80 3.33 -3.81
CA ILE A 19 4.28 3.81 -2.53
C ILE A 19 4.73 2.88 -1.40
N ILE A 20 4.58 1.56 -1.60
CA ILE A 20 4.94 0.56 -0.60
C ILE A 20 6.44 0.54 -0.34
N MET A 21 7.29 0.57 -1.37
CA MET A 21 8.75 0.68 -1.17
C MET A 21 9.15 1.94 -0.39
N GLY A 22 8.51 3.08 -0.67
CA GLY A 22 8.79 4.33 0.07
C GLY A 22 8.41 4.25 1.54
N ILE A 23 7.32 3.53 1.86
CA ILE A 23 6.92 3.26 3.24
C ILE A 23 7.89 2.30 3.92
N GLU A 24 8.28 1.22 3.25
CA GLU A 24 9.27 0.27 3.75
C GLU A 24 10.58 0.96 4.16
N GLU A 25 11.10 1.85 3.29
CA GLU A 25 12.30 2.63 3.57
C GLU A 25 12.11 3.66 4.69
N GLU A 26 10.98 4.38 4.73
CA GLU A 26 10.74 5.43 5.74
C GLU A 26 10.51 4.86 7.14
N PHE A 27 9.85 3.70 7.24
CA PHE A 27 9.51 3.07 8.51
C PHE A 27 10.44 1.90 8.89
N ASP A 28 11.42 1.58 8.04
CA ASP A 28 12.34 0.44 8.21
C ASP A 28 11.57 -0.89 8.43
N ILE A 29 10.51 -1.08 7.64
CA ILE A 29 9.64 -2.26 7.66
C ILE A 29 9.76 -3.04 6.35
N GLU A 30 9.34 -4.30 6.37
CA GLU A 30 9.33 -5.16 5.18
C GLU A 30 7.91 -5.70 4.98
N ILE A 31 7.28 -5.31 3.87
CA ILE A 31 5.91 -5.70 3.51
C ILE A 31 5.99 -6.77 2.41
N PRO A 32 5.38 -7.95 2.59
CA PRO A 32 5.36 -8.97 1.55
C PRO A 32 4.65 -8.46 0.29
N ALA A 33 5.27 -8.64 -0.88
CA ALA A 33 4.69 -8.25 -2.16
C ALA A 33 3.29 -8.87 -2.39
N GLU A 34 3.05 -10.11 -1.95
CA GLU A 34 1.72 -10.73 -2.02
C GLU A 34 0.66 -10.01 -1.18
N SER A 35 1.06 -9.37 -0.07
CA SER A 35 0.16 -8.55 0.73
C SER A 35 -0.09 -7.22 0.02
N ALA A 36 0.97 -6.58 -0.48
CA ALA A 36 0.90 -5.37 -1.28
C ALA A 36 -0.03 -5.49 -2.50
N GLU A 37 0.02 -6.62 -3.22
CA GLU A 37 -0.83 -6.90 -4.38
C GLU A 37 -2.31 -7.12 -4.01
N GLN A 38 -2.61 -7.48 -2.76
CA GLN A 38 -3.98 -7.65 -2.27
C GLN A 38 -4.63 -6.33 -1.85
N VAL A 39 -3.85 -5.24 -1.77
CA VAL A 39 -4.35 -3.92 -1.42
C VAL A 39 -5.09 -3.32 -2.62
N THR A 40 -6.39 -3.13 -2.47
CA THR A 40 -7.25 -2.55 -3.51
C THR A 40 -7.71 -1.14 -3.16
N THR A 41 -7.82 -0.84 -1.87
CA THR A 41 -8.29 0.46 -1.36
C THR A 41 -7.21 1.17 -0.55
N VAL A 42 -7.31 2.50 -0.52
CA VAL A 42 -6.41 3.34 0.29
C VAL A 42 -6.53 3.00 1.78
N GLU A 43 -7.71 2.59 2.24
CA GLU A 43 -7.94 2.18 3.62
C GLU A 43 -7.15 0.90 3.98
N GLU A 44 -7.18 -0.11 3.11
CA GLU A 44 -6.40 -1.35 3.27
C GLU A 44 -4.89 -1.07 3.32
N ALA A 45 -4.40 -0.17 2.46
CA ALA A 45 -3.00 0.26 2.50
C ALA A 45 -2.65 0.86 3.86
N VAL A 46 -3.47 1.79 4.35
CA VAL A 46 -3.23 2.46 5.63
C VAL A 46 -3.28 1.49 6.81
N GLU A 47 -4.22 0.54 6.80
CA GLU A 47 -4.29 -0.50 7.84
C GLU A 47 -3.07 -1.43 7.80
N MET A 48 -2.62 -1.82 6.61
CA MET A 48 -1.42 -2.63 6.44
C MET A 48 -0.19 -1.97 7.06
N ILE A 49 0.03 -0.69 6.74
CA ILE A 49 1.15 0.09 7.28
C ILE A 49 1.06 0.16 8.81
N LYS A 50 -0.12 0.47 9.34
CA LYS A 50 -0.34 0.53 10.80
C LYS A 50 -0.06 -0.80 11.49
N ASN A 51 -0.37 -1.92 10.86
CA ASN A 51 -0.10 -3.25 11.41
C ASN A 51 1.39 -3.63 11.31
N ALA A 52 2.10 -3.16 10.28
CA ALA A 52 3.52 -3.43 10.10
C ALA A 52 4.43 -2.59 11.01
N VAL A 53 3.98 -1.39 11.40
CA VAL A 53 4.75 -0.46 12.25
C VAL A 53 4.51 -0.69 13.77
N ASN A 54 3.51 -1.48 14.16
CA ASN A 54 3.18 -1.77 15.57
C ASN A 54 3.87 -3.00 16.15
#